data_AF-A0A930YAD6-F1
#
_entry.id   AF-A0A930YAD6-F1
#
_cell.length_a   1.000
_cell.length_b   1.000
_cell.length_c   1.000
_cell.angle_alpha   90.00
_cell.angle_beta   90.00
_cell.angle_gamma   90.00
#
_symmetry.space_group_name_H-M   'P 1'
#
loop_
_entity.id
_entity.type
_entity.pdbx_description
1 polymer ?
#
loop_
_entity_poly.entity_id
_entity_poly.type
_entity_poly.pdbx_seq_one_letter_code
_entity_poly.pdbx_strand_id
1 'polypeptide(L)' 'MKTIAIILATLFAVTVTAPVYAGSCDYSWQTAKDGSRCGDRAADRRPGGR' A
#
# COMPACT_ATOMS: atom_id res chain seq x y z
N MET A 1 -14.80 -24.90 -23.24
CA MET A 1 -14.61 -23.48 -23.65
C MET A 1 -15.06 -22.47 -22.59
N LYS A 2 -16.16 -22.70 -21.85
CA LYS A 2 -16.61 -21.79 -20.77
C LYS A 2 -15.70 -21.75 -19.54
N THR A 3 -15.05 -22.86 -19.19
CA THR A 3 -14.17 -22.99 -18.02
C THR A 3 -12.87 -22.19 -18.17
N ILE A 4 -12.32 -22.12 -19.39
CA ILE A 4 -11.08 -21.39 -19.69
C ILE A 4 -11.30 -19.88 -19.49
N ALA A 5 -12.46 -19.36 -19.91
CA ALA A 5 -12.82 -17.96 -19.72
C ALA A 5 -12.94 -17.56 -18.24
N ILE A 6 -13.41 -18.48 -17.38
CA ILE A 6 -13.55 -18.25 -15.94
C ILE A 6 -12.16 -18.19 -15.27
N ILE A 7 -11.24 -19.07 -15.65
CA ILE A 7 -9.88 -19.11 -15.10
C ILE A 7 -9.11 -17.82 -15.45
N LEU A 8 -9.23 -17.35 -16.70
CA LEU A 8 -8.62 -16.09 -17.14
C LEU A 8 -9.17 -14.86 -16.40
N ALA A 9 -10.45 -14.84 -16.06
CA ALA A 9 -11.05 -13.73 -15.31
C ALA A 9 -10.54 -13.67 -13.85
N THR A 10 -10.26 -14.81 -13.22
CA THR A 10 -9.77 -14.84 -11.83
C THR A 10 -8.30 -14.42 -11.67
N LEU A 11 -7.47 -14.63 -12.70
CA LEU A 11 -6.04 -14.27 -12.67
C LEU A 11 -5.80 -12.76 -12.75
N PHE A 12 -6.76 -11.98 -13.26
CA PHE A 12 -6.63 -10.53 -13.39
C PHE A 12 -6.91 -9.76 -12.08
N ALA A 13 -7.42 -10.45 -11.04
CA ALA A 13 -7.75 -9.82 -9.76
C ALA A 13 -6.58 -9.75 -8.78
N VAL A 14 -5.35 -10.10 -9.20
CA VAL A 14 -4.15 -9.85 -8.40
C VAL A 14 -3.84 -8.35 -8.49
N THR A 15 -4.61 -7.59 -7.71
CA THR A 15 -4.35 -6.18 -7.45
C THR A 15 -3.00 -6.09 -6.75
N VAL A 16 -2.03 -5.55 -7.46
CA VAL A 16 -0.76 -5.10 -6.91
C VAL A 16 -1.05 -4.05 -5.84
N THR A 17 -1.13 -4.46 -4.58
CA THR A 17 -0.96 -3.55 -3.45
C THR A 17 0.52 -3.18 -3.41
N ALA A 18 0.95 -2.36 -4.38
CA ALA A 18 2.25 -1.72 -4.30
C ALA A 18 2.26 -0.95 -2.97
N PRO A 19 3.25 -1.16 -2.09
CA PRO A 19 3.43 -0.24 -0.98
C PRO A 19 3.68 1.11 -1.64
N VAL A 20 2.69 1.99 -1.55
CA VAL A 20 2.88 3.39 -1.87
C VAL A 20 3.92 3.83 -0.86
N TYR A 21 5.20 3.78 -1.25
CA TYR A 21 6.29 4.45 -0.56
C TYR A 21 5.98 5.94 -0.69
N ALA A 22 5.03 6.39 0.13
CA ALA A 22 4.82 7.78 0.43
C ALA A 22 6.16 8.27 0.95
N GLY A 23 6.85 9.05 0.12
CA GLY A 23 8.08 9.71 0.53
C GLY A 23 7.87 10.34 1.91
N SER A 24 8.85 10.09 2.78
CA SER A 24 9.10 10.77 4.06
C SER A 24 8.03 10.68 5.17
N CYS A 25 7.20 9.63 5.24
CA CYS A 25 6.48 9.35 6.49
C CYS A 25 7.39 8.67 7.53
N ASP A 26 8.45 9.35 7.96
CA ASP A 26 9.34 8.80 9.00
C ASP A 26 8.70 8.88 10.40
N TYR A 27 7.87 9.91 10.61
CA TYR A 27 7.24 10.21 11.88
C TYR A 27 5.73 10.39 11.73
N SER A 28 4.97 9.90 12.70
CA SER A 28 3.50 9.92 12.72
C SER A 28 2.87 11.32 12.60
N TRP A 29 3.57 12.37 13.06
CA TRP A 29 3.11 13.75 12.99
C TRP A 29 3.36 14.44 11.64
N GLN A 30 4.11 13.81 10.74
CA GLN A 30 4.37 14.37 9.41
C GLN A 30 3.14 14.32 8.50
N THR A 31 3.15 15.20 7.51
CA THR A 31 2.15 15.27 6.45
C THR A 31 2.75 14.65 5.18
N ALA A 32 2.05 13.69 4.61
CA ALA A 32 2.44 13.04 3.37
C ALA A 32 2.30 14.00 2.17
N LYS A 33 2.90 13.64 1.03
CA LYS A 33 2.88 14.45 -0.19
C LYS A 33 1.47 14.75 -0.72
N ASP A 34 0.51 13.89 -0.40
CA ASP A 34 -0.91 14.06 -0.75
C ASP A 34 -1.68 14.97 0.23
N GLY A 35 -1.00 15.55 1.23
CA GLY A 35 -1.60 16.41 2.25
C GLY A 35 -2.22 15.66 3.43
N SER A 36 -2.23 14.32 3.42
CA SER A 36 -2.76 13.51 4.51
C SER A 36 -1.77 13.34 5.67
N ARG A 37 -2.25 13.19 6.91
CA ARG A 37 -1.37 12.93 8.07
C ARG A 37 -0.84 11.50 8.06
N CYS A 38 0.47 11.32 8.19
CA CYS A 38 1.11 10.01 8.12
C CYS A 38 0.52 9.00 9.13
N GLY A 39 0.40 9.40 10.41
CA GLY A 39 -0.23 8.56 11.44
C GLY A 39 0.45 7.19 11.55
N ASP A 40 -0.33 6.12 11.53
CA ASP A 40 0.18 4.74 11.66
C ASP A 40 0.90 4.22 10.40
N ARG A 41 0.88 4.97 9.28
CA ARG A 41 1.68 4.64 8.10
C ARG A 41 3.17 4.92 8.34
N ALA A 42 3.49 5.73 9.34
CA ALA A 42 4.83 6.22 9.60
C ALA A 42 5.81 5.15 10.10
N ALA A 43 7.09 5.32 9.82
CA ALA A 43 8.14 4.36 10.13
C ALA A 43 8.35 4.20 11.65
N ASP A 44 8.30 5.28 12.43
CA ASP A 44 8.38 5.29 13.91
C ASP A 44 7.29 4.46 14.60
N ARG A 45 6.20 4.15 13.89
CA ARG A 45 5.07 3.36 14.41
C ARG A 45 5.23 1.87 14.16
N ARG A 46 6.23 1.46 13.36
CA ARG A 46 6.47 0.05 13.03
C ARG A 46 7.45 -0.56 14.05
N PRO A 47 7.31 -1.86 14.38
CA PRO A 47 8.30 -2.56 15.19
C PRO A 47 9.68 -2.47 14.53
N GLY A 48 10.68 -1.93 15.24
CA GLY A 48 12.01 -1.64 14.69
C GLY A 48 12.10 -0.32 13.92
N GLY A 49 11.16 0.62 14.13
CA GLY A 49 11.08 1.90 13.44
C GLY A 49 12.35 2.75 13.52
N ARG A 50 12.83 3.11 12.33
CA ARG A 50 14.10 3.77 11.93
C ARG A 50 15.37 3.32 12.65
#